data_AF-A0A1I2XWF4-F1
#
_entry.id   AF-A0A1I2XWF4-F1
#
_cell.length_a   1.000
_cell.length_b   1.000
_cell.length_c   1.000
_cell.angle_alpha   90.00
_cell.angle_beta   90.00
_cell.angle_gamma   90.00
#
_symmetry.space_group_name_H-M   'P 1'
#
loop_
_entity.id
_entity.type
_entity.pdbx_description
1 polymer ?
#
loop_
_entity_poly.entity_id
_entity_poly.type
_entity_poly.pdbx_seq_one_letter_code
_entity_poly.pdbx_strand_id
1 'polypeptide(L)'
;MRPDKRTEEQVDFLSAYRARPVSSGYTNSTITPMHCPKAEAPAADARGNITSHQARPTLASQLYNAKEPMTLFELQARLGHRSPESTQHYAKISPNTLTKAYEDAGYFARNVRTIEVLVDRDTVASGAAAAGEPWQHYDLGHGYCTYAFFEQCQHRMACARCDFHSPKDSTRAQLLEAKGNLQKMAVSIPLAEDEQAALTDGQTAIDELLGRLADTPTPAGPTPRQITTPDTAQLLPIVGVRQGTATQA
;
A
#
# COMPACT_ATOMS: atom_id res chain seq x y z
N MET A 1 23.20 15.47 58.07
CA MET A 1 22.70 15.14 56.72
C MET A 1 21.22 15.44 56.63
N ARG A 2 20.67 15.77 55.45
CA ARG A 2 19.22 15.88 55.26
C ARG A 2 18.71 14.49 54.84
N PRO A 3 17.68 13.91 55.47
CA PRO A 3 17.17 12.59 55.08
C PRO A 3 16.51 12.64 53.69
N ASP A 4 16.47 11.48 53.03
CA ASP A 4 15.75 11.32 51.77
C ASP A 4 14.25 11.60 51.98
N LYS A 5 13.62 12.28 51.03
CA LYS A 5 12.21 12.70 51.18
C LYS A 5 11.20 11.57 50.99
N ARG A 6 11.60 10.46 50.37
CA ARG A 6 10.71 9.33 50.06
C ARG A 6 10.80 8.23 51.12
N THR A 7 11.98 8.06 51.70
CA THR A 7 12.30 6.96 52.64
C THR A 7 12.61 7.44 54.05
N GLU A 8 12.85 8.75 54.26
CA GLU A 8 13.25 9.34 55.55
C GLU A 8 14.59 8.85 56.12
N GLU A 9 15.33 8.04 55.35
CA GLU A 9 16.63 7.50 55.73
C GLU A 9 17.76 8.51 55.50
N GLN A 10 18.86 8.36 56.25
CA GLN A 10 20.08 9.10 55.97
C GLN A 10 20.80 8.46 54.78
N VAL A 11 20.95 9.23 53.71
CA VAL A 11 21.54 8.77 52.46
C VAL A 11 22.65 9.71 51.99
N ASP A 12 23.60 9.14 51.24
CA ASP A 12 24.57 9.89 50.46
C ASP A 12 23.96 10.28 49.11
N PHE A 13 23.79 11.58 48.87
CA PHE A 13 23.24 12.07 47.60
C PHE A 13 24.30 12.04 46.49
N LEU A 14 23.95 11.45 45.35
CA LEU A 14 24.82 11.41 44.16
C LEU A 14 25.24 12.82 43.67
N SER A 15 24.31 13.78 43.71
CA SER A 15 24.55 15.16 43.28
C SER A 15 24.45 16.12 44.46
N ALA A 16 25.61 16.53 44.99
CA ALA A 16 25.70 17.46 46.11
C ALA A 16 26.76 18.54 45.88
N TYR A 17 26.49 19.74 46.39
CA TYR A 17 27.46 20.85 46.41
C TYR A 17 27.53 21.41 47.84
N ARG A 18 28.75 21.49 48.40
CA ARG A 18 29.01 21.91 49.80
C ARG A 18 28.14 21.12 50.81
N ALA A 19 28.12 19.81 50.68
CA ALA A 19 27.35 18.88 51.52
C ALA A 19 25.82 19.13 51.53
N ARG A 20 25.28 19.81 50.51
CA ARG A 20 23.84 20.00 50.31
C ARG A 20 23.40 19.41 48.98
N PRO A 21 22.19 18.81 48.91
CA PRO A 21 21.67 18.30 47.65
C PRO A 21 21.47 19.44 46.66
N VAL A 22 21.80 19.18 45.40
CA VAL A 22 21.56 20.15 44.32
C VAL A 22 20.05 20.37 44.16
N SER A 23 19.61 21.63 44.19
CA SER A 23 18.18 21.96 44.08
C SER A 23 17.74 22.02 42.62
N SER A 24 16.47 21.69 42.35
CA SER A 24 15.86 21.84 41.02
C SER A 24 15.97 23.28 40.50
N GLY A 25 15.83 24.28 41.39
CA GLY A 25 16.02 25.69 41.04
C GLY A 25 17.44 26.01 40.56
N TYR A 26 18.47 25.48 41.23
CA TYR A 26 19.87 25.63 40.80
C TYR A 26 20.14 24.90 39.48
N THR A 27 19.59 23.70 39.29
CA THR A 27 19.70 22.98 38.02
C THR A 27 19.12 23.80 36.88
N ASN A 28 17.88 24.28 37.01
CA ASN A 28 17.18 24.97 35.92
C ASN A 28 17.69 26.40 35.67
N SER A 29 18.13 27.11 36.72
CA SER A 29 18.51 28.53 36.61
C SER A 29 20.00 28.73 36.37
N THR A 30 20.83 27.72 36.63
CA THR A 30 22.29 27.85 36.61
C THR A 30 22.94 26.77 35.75
N ILE A 31 22.67 25.49 36.03
CA ILE A 31 23.32 24.38 35.30
C ILE A 31 22.84 24.31 33.84
N THR A 32 21.52 24.27 33.61
CA THR A 32 20.95 24.13 32.26
C THR A 32 21.38 25.27 31.32
N PRO A 33 21.28 26.56 31.71
CA PRO A 33 21.72 27.66 30.84
C PRO A 33 23.22 27.65 30.54
N MET A 34 24.06 27.16 31.46
CA MET A 34 25.50 27.00 31.20
C MET A 34 25.82 25.80 30.29
N HIS A 35 24.99 24.75 30.33
CA HIS A 35 25.24 23.52 29.58
C HIS A 35 24.74 23.61 28.14
N CYS A 36 23.57 24.21 27.89
CA CYS A 36 22.98 24.31 26.55
C CYS A 36 23.97 24.87 25.50
N PRO A 37 24.66 26.01 25.73
CA PRO A 37 25.63 26.54 24.76
C PRO A 37 26.82 25.61 24.51
N LYS A 38 27.29 24.90 25.55
CA LYS A 38 28.42 23.96 25.43
C LYS A 38 28.03 22.67 24.67
N ALA A 39 26.76 22.30 24.74
CA ALA A 39 26.20 21.15 24.04
C ALA A 39 25.63 21.51 22.66
N GLU A 40 25.83 22.76 22.20
CA GLU A 40 25.23 23.29 20.97
C GLU A 40 23.69 23.13 20.92
N ALA A 41 23.07 23.11 22.10
CA ALA A 41 21.63 22.96 22.27
C ALA A 41 20.96 24.33 22.48
N PRO A 42 19.72 24.52 21.99
CA PRO A 42 18.98 25.75 22.23
C PRO A 42 18.72 25.97 23.73
N ALA A 43 18.81 27.22 24.18
CA ALA A 43 18.51 27.60 25.57
C ALA A 43 17.01 27.78 25.84
N ALA A 44 16.20 27.86 24.78
CA ALA A 44 14.74 27.97 24.83
C ALA A 44 14.10 27.26 23.62
N ASP A 45 12.87 26.76 23.79
CA ASP A 45 12.00 26.27 22.73
C ASP A 45 10.71 27.12 22.63
N ALA A 46 9.76 26.68 21.79
CA ALA A 46 8.45 27.34 21.64
C ALA A 46 7.62 27.42 22.95
N ARG A 47 8.03 26.70 24.01
CA ARG A 47 7.40 26.68 25.32
C ARG A 47 8.20 27.46 26.37
N GLY A 48 9.28 28.13 25.97
CA GLY A 48 10.12 28.97 26.84
C GLY A 48 11.48 28.34 27.13
N ASN A 49 12.12 28.76 28.23
CA ASN A 49 13.47 28.31 28.57
C ASN A 49 13.53 26.79 28.80
N ILE A 50 14.60 26.16 28.30
CA ILE A 50 14.84 24.74 28.49
C ILE A 50 15.02 24.43 29.98
N THR A 51 14.22 23.50 30.50
CA THR A 51 14.30 23.03 31.89
C THR A 51 14.54 21.53 31.97
N SER A 52 15.00 21.07 33.13
CA SER A 52 15.12 19.63 33.44
C SER A 52 13.80 18.87 33.26
N HIS A 53 12.66 19.51 33.54
CA HIS A 53 11.34 18.92 33.32
C HIS A 53 11.07 18.68 31.84
N GLN A 54 11.50 19.58 30.94
CA GLN A 54 11.31 19.43 29.50
C GLN A 54 12.23 18.39 28.86
N ALA A 55 13.37 18.08 29.46
CA ALA A 55 14.26 17.03 28.95
C ALA A 55 13.58 15.64 28.96
N ARG A 56 12.76 15.36 29.97
CA ARG A 56 12.05 14.08 30.14
C ARG A 56 11.06 13.76 29.00
N PRO A 57 10.09 14.63 28.65
CA PRO A 57 9.21 14.40 27.52
C PRO A 57 9.96 14.39 26.18
N THR A 58 11.00 15.21 26.02
CA THR A 58 11.81 15.22 24.80
C THR A 58 12.47 13.87 24.55
N LEU A 59 13.12 13.30 25.57
CA LEU A 59 13.73 11.98 25.46
C LEU A 59 12.67 10.88 25.20
N ALA A 60 11.53 10.94 25.87
CA ALA A 60 10.44 9.99 25.66
C ALA A 60 9.89 10.04 24.23
N SER A 61 9.65 11.25 23.70
CA SER A 61 9.22 11.45 22.30
C SER A 61 10.27 10.94 21.31
N GLN A 62 11.56 11.16 21.57
CA GLN A 62 12.64 10.68 20.71
C GLN A 62 12.72 9.16 20.68
N LEU A 63 12.65 8.50 21.85
CA LEU A 63 12.68 7.04 21.94
C LEU A 63 11.44 6.39 21.32
N TYR A 64 10.28 7.03 21.42
CA TYR A 64 9.04 6.56 20.79
C TYR A 64 9.06 6.69 19.26
N ASN A 65 9.77 7.69 18.72
CA ASN A 65 9.85 7.95 17.28
C ASN A 65 11.20 7.54 16.67
N ALA A 66 12.00 6.74 17.38
CA ALA A 66 13.27 6.23 16.87
C ALA A 66 13.03 5.27 15.70
N LYS A 67 14.09 4.99 14.92
CA LYS A 67 14.05 4.00 13.83
C LYS A 67 13.54 2.63 14.32
N GLU A 68 13.98 2.26 15.51
CA GLU A 68 13.53 1.11 16.29
C GLU A 68 12.85 1.66 17.56
N PRO A 69 11.53 1.88 17.50
CA PRO A 69 10.83 2.60 18.56
C PRO A 69 10.63 1.73 19.80
N MET A 70 10.72 2.38 20.96
CA MET A 70 10.30 1.78 22.22
C MET A 70 8.78 1.84 22.34
N THR A 71 8.15 0.75 22.75
CA THR A 71 6.69 0.69 22.93
C THR A 71 6.24 1.62 24.07
N LEU A 72 4.95 1.96 24.10
CA LEU A 72 4.38 2.80 25.15
C LEU A 72 4.61 2.20 26.55
N PHE A 73 4.52 0.88 26.70
CA PHE A 73 4.69 0.19 27.97
C PHE A 73 6.15 0.14 28.42
N GLU A 74 7.10 -0.04 27.50
CA GLU A 74 8.53 0.04 27.81
C GLU A 74 8.92 1.47 28.23
N LEU A 75 8.36 2.50 27.57
CA LEU A 75 8.53 3.89 27.99
C LEU A 75 7.90 4.15 29.36
N GLN A 76 6.72 3.58 29.63
CA GLN A 76 6.07 3.68 30.94
C GLN A 76 6.97 3.12 32.04
N ALA A 77 7.54 1.93 31.83
CA ALA A 77 8.46 1.30 32.77
C ALA A 77 9.73 2.15 32.96
N ARG A 78 10.34 2.64 31.87
CA ARG A 78 11.54 3.48 31.91
C ARG A 78 11.31 4.81 32.65
N LEU A 79 10.14 5.42 32.45
CA LEU A 79 9.77 6.68 33.10
C LEU A 79 9.19 6.46 34.50
N GLY A 80 8.99 5.23 34.96
CA GLY A 80 8.41 4.94 36.26
C GLY A 80 6.98 5.50 36.42
N HIS A 81 6.22 5.59 35.33
CA HIS A 81 4.85 6.07 35.36
C HIS A 81 3.90 4.97 35.82
N ARG A 82 2.97 5.33 36.73
CA ARG A 82 1.96 4.37 37.21
C ARG A 82 0.85 4.11 36.20
N SER A 83 0.56 5.08 35.35
CA SER A 83 -0.47 5.00 34.30
C SER A 83 0.16 5.17 32.92
N PRO A 84 -0.26 4.38 31.91
CA PRO A 84 0.15 4.57 30.52
C PRO A 84 -0.33 5.91 29.93
N GLU A 85 -1.44 6.46 30.43
CA GLU A 85 -1.98 7.76 30.00
C GLU A 85 -0.97 8.91 30.27
N SER A 86 -0.29 8.87 31.42
CA SER A 86 0.77 9.81 31.76
C SER A 86 1.96 9.73 30.79
N THR A 87 2.25 8.54 30.26
CA THR A 87 3.28 8.32 29.24
C THR A 87 2.83 8.80 27.87
N GLN A 88 1.56 8.61 27.52
CA GLN A 88 0.99 9.03 26.24
C GLN A 88 1.12 10.54 26.02
N HIS A 89 0.98 11.35 27.07
CA HIS A 89 1.22 12.80 26.99
C HIS A 89 2.65 13.17 26.54
N TYR A 90 3.61 12.27 26.69
CA TYR A 90 5.00 12.44 26.26
C TYR A 90 5.35 11.72 24.96
N ALA A 91 4.47 10.88 24.45
CA ALA A 91 4.70 10.04 23.25
C ALA A 91 3.82 10.52 22.09
N LYS A 92 4.10 11.73 21.58
CA LYS A 92 3.45 12.20 20.34
C LYS A 92 3.99 11.40 19.16
N ILE A 93 3.12 10.66 18.49
CA ILE A 93 3.46 9.87 17.30
C ILE A 93 3.76 10.86 16.15
N SER A 94 4.92 10.72 15.52
CA SER A 94 5.23 11.48 14.30
C SER A 94 4.48 10.88 13.10
N PRO A 95 4.12 11.69 12.09
CA PRO A 95 3.51 11.17 10.86
C PRO A 95 4.34 10.04 10.22
N ASN A 96 5.67 10.16 10.19
CA ASN A 96 6.54 9.14 9.61
C ASN A 96 6.50 7.82 10.38
N THR A 97 6.51 7.87 11.73
CA THR A 97 6.38 6.68 12.58
C THR A 97 5.04 6.01 12.36
N LEU A 98 3.98 6.81 12.21
CA LEU A 98 2.63 6.30 11.95
C LEU A 98 2.56 5.62 10.57
N THR A 99 3.04 6.28 9.51
CA THR A 99 3.09 5.70 8.16
C THR A 99 3.86 4.39 8.13
N LYS A 100 5.05 4.33 8.76
CA LYS A 100 5.84 3.11 8.87
C LYS A 100 5.07 1.99 9.60
N ALA A 101 4.37 2.31 10.69
CA ALA A 101 3.56 1.33 11.39
C ALA A 101 2.41 0.77 10.52
N TYR A 102 1.80 1.60 9.68
CA TYR A 102 0.81 1.16 8.69
C TYR A 102 1.45 0.25 7.62
N GLU A 103 2.63 0.60 7.11
CA GLU A 103 3.38 -0.22 6.15
C GLU A 103 3.77 -1.58 6.75
N ASP A 104 4.38 -1.60 7.95
CA ASP A 104 4.81 -2.79 8.68
C ASP A 104 3.62 -3.72 9.01
N ALA A 105 2.44 -3.15 9.28
CA ALA A 105 1.20 -3.90 9.50
C ALA A 105 0.62 -4.49 8.20
N GLY A 106 1.27 -4.26 7.04
CA GLY A 106 0.76 -4.65 5.73
C GLY A 106 -0.56 -3.95 5.37
N TYR A 107 -0.88 -2.84 6.03
CA TYR A 107 -2.17 -2.16 5.86
C TYR A 107 -2.40 -1.75 4.40
N PHE A 108 -1.37 -1.23 3.73
CA PHE A 108 -1.43 -0.86 2.32
C PHE A 108 -1.34 -2.06 1.38
N ALA A 109 -0.64 -3.14 1.78
CA ALA A 109 -0.50 -4.34 0.95
C ALA A 109 -1.82 -5.09 0.75
N ARG A 110 -2.77 -4.95 1.70
CA ARG A 110 -4.12 -5.54 1.57
C ARG A 110 -4.90 -5.00 0.37
N ASN A 111 -4.59 -3.79 -0.07
CA ASN A 111 -5.31 -3.09 -1.13
C ASN A 111 -4.49 -3.03 -2.42
N VAL A 112 -3.41 -3.80 -2.54
CA VAL A 112 -2.54 -3.77 -3.71
C VAL A 112 -2.30 -5.19 -4.22
N ARG A 113 -2.61 -5.43 -5.48
CA ARG A 113 -2.23 -6.66 -6.18
C ARG A 113 -1.10 -6.38 -7.15
N THR A 114 -0.07 -7.22 -7.12
CA THR A 114 0.98 -7.18 -8.14
C THR A 114 0.57 -8.05 -9.33
N ILE A 115 0.62 -7.49 -10.53
CA ILE A 115 0.37 -8.21 -11.79
C ILE A 115 1.63 -8.18 -12.66
N GLU A 116 1.93 -9.30 -13.32
CA GLU A 116 3.01 -9.35 -14.30
C GLU A 116 2.53 -8.75 -15.62
N VAL A 117 3.39 -7.95 -16.25
CA VAL A 117 3.13 -7.31 -17.54
C VAL A 117 4.28 -7.65 -18.48
N LEU A 118 3.93 -8.21 -19.63
CA LEU A 118 4.85 -8.47 -20.73
C LEU A 118 4.82 -7.28 -21.69
N VAL A 119 5.99 -6.70 -21.94
CA VAL A 119 6.19 -5.53 -22.81
C VAL A 119 6.92 -5.97 -24.07
N ASP A 120 6.28 -5.82 -25.23
CA ASP A 120 6.88 -6.09 -26.53
C ASP A 120 7.69 -4.88 -27.01
N ARG A 121 9.01 -4.96 -26.83
CA ARG A 121 9.92 -3.85 -27.13
C ARG A 121 10.04 -3.55 -28.63
N ASP A 122 9.79 -4.52 -29.50
CA ASP A 122 9.92 -4.32 -30.95
C ASP A 122 8.73 -3.52 -31.47
N THR A 123 7.54 -3.79 -30.94
CA THR A 123 6.33 -3.02 -31.25
C THR A 123 6.47 -1.56 -30.78
N VAL A 124 7.11 -1.33 -29.63
CA VAL A 124 7.44 0.02 -29.16
C VAL A 124 8.51 0.69 -30.02
N ALA A 125 9.62 -0.01 -30.31
CA ALA A 125 10.76 0.55 -31.03
C ALA A 125 10.46 0.82 -32.52
N SER A 126 9.62 0.00 -33.15
CA SER A 126 9.20 0.16 -34.55
C SER A 126 8.17 1.26 -34.76
N GLY A 127 7.60 1.82 -33.68
CA GLY A 127 6.51 2.80 -33.74
C GLY A 127 5.13 2.18 -34.01
N ALA A 128 5.02 0.86 -34.15
CA ALA A 128 3.74 0.17 -34.33
C ALA A 128 2.79 0.37 -33.12
N ALA A 129 3.33 0.58 -31.92
CA ALA A 129 2.56 0.98 -30.75
C ALA A 129 1.76 2.28 -30.97
N ALA A 130 2.29 3.25 -31.73
CA ALA A 130 1.59 4.48 -32.08
C ALA A 130 0.51 4.26 -33.16
N ALA A 131 0.62 3.18 -33.93
CA ALA A 131 -0.38 2.74 -34.89
C ALA A 131 -1.54 1.93 -34.24
N GLY A 132 -1.50 1.73 -32.92
CA GLY A 132 -2.54 1.04 -32.16
C GLY A 132 -2.27 -0.44 -31.91
N GLU A 133 -1.11 -0.97 -32.30
CA GLU A 133 -0.76 -2.36 -31.99
C GLU A 133 -0.52 -2.55 -30.49
N PRO A 134 -1.12 -3.58 -29.85
CA PRO A 134 -0.89 -3.87 -28.45
C PRO A 134 0.57 -4.20 -28.17
N TRP A 135 1.16 -3.50 -27.21
CA TRP A 135 2.55 -3.69 -26.77
C TRP A 135 2.68 -4.02 -25.28
N GLN A 136 1.60 -3.83 -24.51
CA GLN A 136 1.48 -4.25 -23.10
C GLN A 136 0.52 -5.43 -23.01
N HIS A 137 0.97 -6.50 -22.35
CA HIS A 137 0.17 -7.69 -22.12
C HIS A 137 0.18 -8.04 -20.63
N TYR A 138 -0.93 -7.76 -19.94
CA TYR A 138 -1.11 -8.04 -18.52
C TYR A 138 -1.45 -9.52 -18.32
N ASP A 139 -0.69 -10.25 -17.50
CA ASP A 139 -0.90 -11.68 -17.25
C ASP A 139 -2.02 -11.90 -16.24
N LEU A 140 -3.08 -12.57 -16.69
CA LEU A 140 -4.27 -12.92 -15.89
C LEU A 140 -4.20 -14.36 -15.36
N GLY A 141 -3.11 -15.08 -15.61
CA GLY A 141 -2.92 -16.51 -15.34
C GLY A 141 -3.48 -17.41 -16.44
N HIS A 142 -4.72 -17.15 -16.88
CA HIS A 142 -5.43 -17.91 -17.92
C HIS A 142 -5.37 -17.28 -19.32
N GLY A 143 -4.85 -16.06 -19.42
CA GLY A 143 -4.73 -15.31 -20.66
C GLY A 143 -3.99 -14.00 -20.43
N TYR A 144 -3.92 -13.20 -21.48
CA TYR A 144 -3.33 -11.87 -21.47
C TYR A 144 -4.40 -10.81 -21.74
N CYS A 145 -4.36 -9.69 -21.01
CA CYS A 145 -5.14 -8.51 -21.36
C CYS A 145 -4.27 -7.50 -22.11
N THR A 146 -4.78 -6.99 -23.23
CA THR A 146 -4.08 -6.03 -24.11
C THR A 146 -4.52 -4.58 -23.89
N TYR A 147 -5.42 -4.33 -22.95
CA TYR A 147 -5.94 -3.00 -22.69
C TYR A 147 -4.93 -2.15 -21.91
N ALA A 148 -4.46 -1.05 -22.51
CA ALA A 148 -3.43 -0.19 -21.92
C ALA A 148 -3.86 0.46 -20.59
N PHE A 149 -5.16 0.66 -20.36
CA PHE A 149 -5.70 1.20 -19.10
C PHE A 149 -6.25 0.09 -18.19
N PHE A 150 -5.59 -1.08 -18.16
CA PHE A 150 -5.98 -2.21 -17.33
C PHE A 150 -6.21 -1.84 -15.85
N GLU A 151 -5.39 -0.95 -15.30
CA GLU A 151 -5.49 -0.44 -13.93
C GLU A 151 -6.82 0.28 -13.63
N GLN A 152 -7.50 0.81 -14.65
CA GLN A 152 -8.79 1.50 -14.54
C GLN A 152 -9.97 0.62 -14.97
N CYS A 153 -9.69 -0.57 -15.50
CA CYS A 153 -10.73 -1.47 -15.99
C CYS A 153 -11.53 -2.06 -14.83
N GLN A 154 -12.83 -1.78 -14.80
CA GLN A 154 -13.77 -2.32 -13.80
C GLN A 154 -13.98 -3.84 -13.94
N HIS A 155 -13.68 -4.41 -15.11
CA HIS A 155 -13.84 -5.83 -15.43
C HIS A 155 -12.54 -6.63 -15.27
N ARG A 156 -11.50 -6.07 -14.64
CA ARG A 156 -10.17 -6.71 -14.56
C ARG A 156 -10.14 -8.05 -13.82
N MET A 157 -11.13 -8.33 -12.96
CA MET A 157 -11.34 -9.63 -12.31
C MET A 157 -12.21 -10.61 -13.12
N ALA A 158 -12.77 -10.19 -14.26
CA ALA A 158 -13.73 -10.93 -15.08
C ALA A 158 -13.41 -10.89 -16.60
N CYS A 159 -12.12 -10.86 -16.94
CA CYS A 159 -11.65 -10.43 -18.26
C CYS A 159 -11.90 -11.43 -19.41
N ALA A 160 -12.18 -12.70 -19.13
CA ALA A 160 -12.13 -13.81 -20.10
C ALA A 160 -13.01 -13.70 -21.36
N ARG A 161 -13.97 -12.76 -21.42
CA ARG A 161 -14.90 -12.61 -22.56
C ARG A 161 -14.83 -11.24 -23.26
N CYS A 162 -13.92 -10.37 -22.86
CA CYS A 162 -13.75 -9.06 -23.48
C CYS A 162 -12.87 -9.16 -24.75
N ASP A 163 -13.08 -8.30 -25.74
CA ASP A 163 -12.27 -8.26 -26.98
C ASP A 163 -10.77 -8.02 -26.73
N PHE A 164 -10.41 -7.40 -25.60
CA PHE A 164 -9.01 -7.20 -25.20
C PHE A 164 -8.35 -8.45 -24.61
N HIS A 165 -9.11 -9.52 -24.36
CA HIS A 165 -8.61 -10.78 -23.80
C HIS A 165 -8.02 -11.68 -24.88
N SER A 166 -6.81 -12.17 -24.63
CA SER A 166 -6.13 -13.16 -25.47
C SER A 166 -5.86 -14.43 -24.65
N PRO A 167 -6.55 -15.54 -24.93
CA PRO A 167 -6.32 -16.84 -24.27
C PRO A 167 -4.87 -17.33 -24.44
N LYS A 168 -4.26 -17.96 -23.42
CA LYS A 168 -2.87 -18.46 -23.50
C LYS A 168 -2.68 -19.62 -24.49
N ASP A 169 -3.72 -20.40 -24.71
CA ASP A 169 -3.75 -21.50 -25.67
C ASP A 169 -3.86 -21.04 -27.13
N SER A 170 -4.13 -19.75 -27.37
CA SER A 170 -4.15 -19.19 -28.72
C SER A 170 -2.76 -19.16 -29.36
N THR A 171 -2.71 -19.35 -30.68
CA THR A 171 -1.47 -19.22 -31.46
C THR A 171 -0.80 -17.85 -31.26
N ARG A 172 -1.59 -16.80 -31.08
CA ARG A 172 -1.10 -15.43 -30.82
C ARG A 172 -0.33 -15.33 -29.50
N ALA A 173 -0.86 -15.92 -28.42
CA ALA A 173 -0.22 -15.91 -27.12
C ALA A 173 1.07 -16.75 -27.11
N GLN A 174 1.08 -17.90 -27.78
CA GLN A 174 2.28 -18.74 -27.92
C GLN A 174 3.39 -18.02 -28.69
N LEU A 175 3.03 -17.32 -29.79
CA LEU A 175 3.98 -16.51 -30.55
C LEU A 175 4.52 -15.33 -29.73
N LEU A 176 3.68 -14.70 -28.90
CA LEU A 176 4.11 -13.66 -27.98
C LEU A 176 5.15 -14.22 -27.01
N GLU A 177 4.84 -15.30 -26.28
CA GLU A 177 5.78 -15.89 -25.30
C GLU A 177 7.11 -16.36 -25.92
N ALA A 178 7.10 -16.76 -27.19
CA ALA A 178 8.29 -17.15 -27.93
C ALA A 178 9.18 -15.97 -28.38
N LYS A 179 8.72 -14.72 -28.27
CA LYS A 179 9.50 -13.54 -28.65
C LYS A 179 10.70 -13.32 -27.71
N GLY A 180 11.90 -13.24 -28.27
CA GLY A 180 13.14 -13.04 -27.52
C GLY A 180 13.36 -11.62 -26.97
N ASN A 181 12.52 -10.65 -27.35
CA ASN A 181 12.62 -9.24 -26.98
C ASN A 181 11.56 -8.80 -25.94
N LEU A 182 10.84 -9.77 -25.36
CA LEU A 182 9.84 -9.52 -24.31
C LEU A 182 10.50 -9.08 -23.00
N GLN A 183 10.06 -7.94 -22.47
CA GLN A 183 10.44 -7.49 -21.13
C GLN A 183 9.33 -7.82 -20.13
N LYS A 184 9.68 -8.57 -19.07
CA LYS A 184 8.76 -8.83 -17.95
C LYS A 184 8.88 -7.73 -16.91
N MET A 185 7.74 -7.16 -16.51
CA MET A 185 7.65 -6.13 -15.48
C MET A 185 6.55 -6.49 -14.48
N ALA A 186 6.64 -5.95 -13.26
CA ALA A 186 5.61 -6.10 -12.24
C ALA A 186 4.95 -4.74 -12.00
N VAL A 187 3.62 -4.70 -12.01
CA VAL A 187 2.82 -3.48 -11.78
C VAL A 187 1.96 -3.68 -10.54
N SER A 188 1.99 -2.71 -9.63
CA SER A 188 1.18 -2.69 -8.42
C SER A 188 -0.14 -1.96 -8.67
N ILE A 189 -1.26 -2.66 -8.55
CA ILE A 189 -2.60 -2.13 -8.84
C ILE A 189 -3.40 -2.00 -7.55
N PRO A 190 -3.95 -0.81 -7.24
CA PRO A 190 -4.85 -0.64 -6.12
C PRO A 190 -6.18 -1.37 -6.37
N LEU A 191 -6.65 -2.13 -5.37
CA LEU A 191 -7.89 -2.88 -5.40
C LEU A 191 -9.04 -2.06 -4.79
N ALA A 192 -10.21 -2.15 -5.39
CA ALA A 192 -11.45 -1.68 -4.77
C ALA A 192 -11.94 -2.68 -3.70
N GLU A 193 -12.84 -2.23 -2.80
CA GLU A 193 -13.35 -3.05 -1.69
C GLU A 193 -13.99 -4.36 -2.17
N ASP A 194 -14.76 -4.30 -3.26
CA ASP A 194 -15.40 -5.45 -3.88
C ASP A 194 -14.40 -6.43 -4.52
N GLU A 195 -13.29 -5.94 -5.06
CA GLU A 195 -12.23 -6.79 -5.61
C GLU A 195 -11.40 -7.43 -4.50
N GLN A 196 -11.20 -6.72 -3.40
CA GLN A 196 -10.56 -7.26 -2.21
C GLN A 196 -11.42 -8.36 -1.57
N ALA A 197 -12.74 -8.14 -1.48
CA ALA A 197 -13.68 -9.17 -1.05
C ALA A 197 -13.65 -10.39 -1.98
N ALA A 198 -13.67 -10.17 -3.31
CA ALA A 198 -13.56 -11.26 -4.29
C ALA A 198 -12.28 -12.11 -4.13
N LEU A 199 -11.16 -11.50 -3.69
CA LEU A 199 -9.91 -12.21 -3.44
C LEU A 199 -9.86 -12.91 -2.07
N THR A 200 -10.51 -12.35 -1.06
CA THR A 200 -10.40 -12.80 0.34
C THR A 200 -11.53 -13.76 0.73
N ASP A 201 -12.75 -13.47 0.29
CA ASP A 201 -13.99 -14.12 0.71
C ASP A 201 -14.47 -15.18 -0.30
N GLY A 202 -13.72 -15.39 -1.39
CA GLY A 202 -13.86 -16.51 -2.31
C GLY A 202 -15.02 -16.41 -3.29
N GLN A 203 -15.54 -17.56 -3.72
CA GLN A 203 -16.43 -17.68 -4.89
C GLN A 203 -17.71 -16.83 -4.79
N THR A 204 -18.30 -16.69 -3.61
CA THR A 204 -19.55 -15.91 -3.44
C THR A 204 -19.34 -14.42 -3.73
N ALA A 205 -18.24 -13.84 -3.26
CA ALA A 205 -17.90 -12.44 -3.55
C ALA A 205 -17.56 -12.23 -5.04
N ILE A 206 -16.96 -13.23 -5.69
CA ILE A 206 -16.76 -13.23 -7.16
C ILE A 206 -18.12 -13.20 -7.88
N ASP A 207 -19.07 -14.04 -7.48
CA ASP A 207 -20.38 -14.12 -8.13
C ASP A 207 -21.19 -12.82 -7.95
N GLU A 208 -21.13 -12.20 -6.77
CA GLU A 208 -21.74 -10.89 -6.51
C GLU A 208 -21.12 -9.78 -7.35
N LEU A 209 -19.79 -9.77 -7.46
CA LEU A 209 -19.06 -8.83 -8.30
C LEU A 209 -19.45 -8.97 -9.78
N LEU A 210 -19.50 -10.21 -10.29
CA LEU A 210 -19.96 -10.51 -11.65
C LEU A 210 -21.41 -10.08 -11.88
N GLY A 211 -22.29 -10.29 -10.89
CA GLY A 211 -23.68 -9.86 -10.94
C GLY A 211 -23.81 -8.34 -11.09
N ARG A 212 -23.06 -7.55 -10.31
CA ARG A 212 -23.06 -6.09 -10.40
C ARG A 212 -22.50 -5.57 -11.72
N LEU A 213 -21.45 -6.22 -12.24
CA LEU A 213 -20.80 -5.82 -13.50
C LEU A 213 -21.60 -6.25 -14.75
N ALA A 214 -22.61 -7.11 -14.62
CA ALA A 214 -23.35 -7.71 -15.73
C ALA A 214 -23.94 -6.70 -16.73
N ASP A 215 -24.37 -5.53 -16.24
CA ASP A 215 -24.99 -4.46 -17.03
C ASP A 215 -24.02 -3.27 -17.27
N THR A 216 -22.77 -3.38 -16.81
CA THR A 216 -21.75 -2.34 -16.98
C THR A 216 -20.99 -2.55 -18.30
N PRO A 217 -20.87 -1.55 -19.18
CA PRO A 217 -20.18 -1.71 -20.46
C PRO A 217 -18.69 -2.03 -20.24
N THR A 218 -18.15 -2.93 -21.06
CA THR A 218 -16.70 -3.19 -21.10
C THR A 218 -15.99 -2.05 -21.85
N PRO A 219 -14.65 -1.94 -21.75
CA PRO A 219 -13.90 -0.97 -22.56
C PRO A 219 -14.10 -1.12 -24.08
N ALA A 220 -14.54 -2.29 -24.54
CA ALA A 220 -14.89 -2.54 -25.94
C ALA A 220 -16.30 -2.03 -26.31
N GLY A 221 -17.12 -1.63 -25.34
CA GLY A 221 -18.50 -1.17 -25.55
C GLY A 221 -19.57 -2.11 -25.00
N PRO A 222 -19.64 -3.39 -25.39
CA PRO A 222 -20.74 -4.27 -25.00
C PRO A 222 -20.68 -4.65 -23.51
N THR A 223 -21.84 -4.91 -22.91
CA THR A 223 -21.94 -5.40 -21.52
C THR A 223 -21.71 -6.91 -21.44
N PRO A 224 -21.28 -7.45 -20.28
CA PRO A 224 -21.13 -8.90 -20.11
C PRO A 224 -22.37 -9.72 -20.50
N ARG A 225 -23.59 -9.20 -20.30
CA ARG A 225 -24.82 -9.86 -20.76
C ARG A 225 -24.96 -9.91 -22.28
N GLN A 226 -24.60 -8.83 -22.97
CA GLN A 226 -24.63 -8.79 -24.43
C GLN A 226 -23.62 -9.76 -25.05
N ILE A 227 -22.46 -9.92 -24.41
CA ILE A 227 -21.41 -10.86 -24.83
C ILE A 227 -21.84 -12.33 -24.59
N THR A 228 -22.62 -12.58 -23.53
CA THR A 228 -23.05 -13.94 -23.14
C THR A 228 -24.26 -14.42 -23.94
N THR A 229 -24.97 -13.52 -24.60
CA THR A 229 -26.11 -13.88 -25.46
C THR A 229 -25.56 -14.23 -26.84
N PRO A 230 -25.72 -15.46 -27.35
CA PRO A 230 -25.26 -15.77 -28.71
C PRO A 230 -25.99 -14.86 -29.69
N ASP A 231 -25.20 -14.14 -30.47
CA ASP A 231 -25.67 -13.27 -31.54
C ASP A 231 -26.46 -14.11 -32.55
N THR A 232 -27.79 -14.06 -32.45
CA THR A 232 -28.71 -14.65 -33.44
C THR A 232 -28.80 -13.81 -34.71
N ALA A 233 -27.91 -12.82 -34.89
CA ALA A 233 -27.89 -11.94 -36.06
C ALA A 233 -26.66 -12.15 -36.96
N GLN A 234 -26.49 -13.37 -37.53
CA GLN A 234 -25.82 -13.55 -38.83
C GLN A 234 -25.93 -15.00 -39.38
N LEU A 235 -27.13 -15.57 -39.39
CA LEU A 235 -27.41 -16.67 -40.32
C LEU A 235 -27.60 -16.07 -41.72
N LEU A 236 -26.54 -16.06 -42.52
CA LEU A 236 -26.64 -15.81 -43.97
C LEU A 236 -27.68 -16.79 -44.55
N PRO A 237 -28.67 -16.32 -45.33
CA PRO A 237 -29.66 -17.21 -45.90
C PRO A 237 -28.96 -18.12 -46.92
N ILE A 238 -28.95 -19.42 -46.64
CA ILE A 238 -28.56 -20.43 -47.63
C ILE A 238 -29.61 -20.37 -48.75
N VAL A 239 -29.28 -19.72 -49.86
CA VAL A 239 -30.08 -19.76 -51.08
C VAL A 239 -30.01 -21.19 -51.61
N GLY A 240 -31.13 -21.91 -51.55
CA GLY A 240 -31.24 -23.28 -52.04
C GLY A 240 -30.93 -23.36 -53.53
N VAL A 241 -29.87 -24.10 -53.88
CA VAL A 241 -29.53 -24.45 -55.26
C VAL A 241 -30.59 -25.41 -55.78
N ARG A 242 -31.40 -24.97 -56.75
CA ARG A 242 -32.31 -25.84 -57.50
C ARG A 242 -31.49 -26.78 -58.39
N GLN A 243 -31.45 -28.07 -58.05
CA GLN A 243 -30.96 -29.10 -58.95
C GLN A 243 -31.95 -29.27 -60.11
N GLY A 244 -31.52 -28.88 -61.31
CA GLY A 244 -32.27 -29.15 -62.54
C GLY A 244 -32.27 -30.64 -62.84
N THR A 245 -33.45 -31.23 -62.92
CA THR A 245 -33.67 -32.59 -63.42
C THR A 245 -33.34 -32.64 -64.91
N ALA A 246 -32.28 -33.36 -65.28
CA ALA A 246 -32.02 -33.76 -66.66
C ALA A 246 -32.85 -35.02 -66.98
N THR A 247 -33.90 -34.83 -67.76
CA THR A 247 -34.69 -35.89 -68.41
C THR A 247 -33.80 -36.61 -69.42
N GLN A 248 -33.58 -37.92 -69.23
CA GLN A 248 -32.99 -38.79 -70.25
C GLN A 248 -34.10 -39.23 -71.22
N ALA A 249 -33.84 -39.06 -72.52
CA ALA A 249 -34.52 -39.71 -73.63
C ALA A 249 -33.55 -40.71 -74.26
#